data_AF-A0A7X9IMW1-F1
#
_entry.id   AF-A0A7X9IMW1-F1
#
_cell.length_a   1.000
_cell.length_b   1.000
_cell.length_c   1.000
_cell.angle_alpha   90.00
_cell.angle_beta   90.00
_cell.angle_gamma   90.00
#
_symmetry.space_group_name_H-M   'P 1'
#
loop_
_entity.id
_entity.type
_entity.pdbx_description
1 polymer ?
#
loop_
_entity_poly.entity_id
_entity_poly.type
_entity_poly.pdbx_seq_one_letter_code
_entity_poly.pdbx_strand_id
1 'polypeptide(L)' 'KKGAFYFDLFDEEGKYLAKMPIAINLNRDSVWKNGKLYTVETSQEGVPMVKRFRVSFNPPY' A
#
# COMPACT_ATOMS: atom_id res chain seq x y z
N LYS A 1 -14.61 3.88 12.70
CA LYS A 1 -14.79 3.60 11.26
C LYS A 1 -13.40 3.39 10.66
N LYS A 2 -13.08 2.21 10.12
CA LYS A 2 -11.82 2.03 9.38
C LYS A 2 -11.89 2.95 8.16
N GLY A 3 -11.16 4.06 8.19
CA GLY A 3 -11.05 4.95 7.04
C GLY A 3 -10.36 4.20 5.89
N ALA A 4 -10.83 4.41 4.67
CA ALA A 4 -10.05 4.00 3.51
C ALA A 4 -8.79 4.89 3.47
N PHE A 5 -7.63 4.26 3.36
CA PHE A 5 -6.41 4.97 3.02
C PHE A 5 -6.39 5.19 1.51
N TYR A 6 -5.68 6.21 1.07
CA TYR A 6 -5.57 6.51 -0.36
C TYR A 6 -4.10 6.62 -0.74
N PHE A 7 -3.80 6.14 -1.94
CA PHE A 7 -2.49 6.24 -2.54
C PHE A 7 -2.61 6.85 -3.92
N ASP A 8 -1.83 7.91 -4.17
CA ASP A 8 -1.80 8.56 -5.47
C ASP A 8 -0.87 7.77 -6.39
N LEU A 9 -1.41 7.34 -7.53
CA LEU A 9 -0.73 6.56 -8.54
C LEU A 9 -0.19 7.50 -9.61
N PHE A 10 1.09 7.33 -9.95
CA PHE A 10 1.77 8.05 -11.01
C PHE A 10 2.37 7.06 -12.01
N ASP A 11 2.53 7.45 -13.27
CA ASP A 11 3.34 6.69 -14.22
C ASP A 11 4.84 6.94 -14.03
N GLU A 12 5.66 6.29 -14.85
CA GLU A 12 7.13 6.38 -14.80
C GLU A 12 7.66 7.79 -15.14
N GLU A 13 6.86 8.62 -15.81
CA GLU A 13 7.17 10.03 -16.13
C GLU A 13 6.72 10.98 -15.01
N GLY A 14 6.05 10.47 -13.98
CA GLY A 14 5.54 11.26 -12.86
C GLY A 14 4.18 11.91 -13.14
N LYS A 15 3.48 11.53 -14.22
CA LYS A 15 2.12 12.00 -14.47
C LYS A 15 1.16 11.30 -13.53
N TYR A 16 0.29 12.07 -12.89
CA TYR A 16 -0.75 11.54 -12.04
C TYR A 16 -1.78 10.74 -12.85
N LEU A 17 -2.04 9.50 -12.42
CA LEU A 17 -2.97 8.58 -13.05
C LEU A 17 -4.29 8.47 -12.29
N ALA A 18 -4.25 8.25 -10.99
CA ALA A 18 -5.44 7.99 -10.17
C ALA A 18 -5.17 8.10 -8.68
N LYS A 19 -6.24 8.23 -7.88
CA LYS A 19 -6.22 8.07 -6.43
C LYS A 19 -6.83 6.73 -6.07
N MET A 20 -6.01 5.79 -5.65
CA MET A 20 -6.41 4.41 -5.39
C MET A 20 -6.82 4.24 -3.92
N PRO A 21 -8.05 3.78 -3.62
CA PRO A 21 -8.39 3.37 -2.27
C PRO A 21 -7.64 2.10 -1.92
N ILE A 22 -6.95 2.10 -0.78
CA ILE A 22 -6.23 0.95 -0.25
C ILE A 22 -6.69 0.64 1.17
N ALA A 23 -6.73 -0.65 1.49
CA ALA A 23 -7.20 -1.14 2.78
C ALA A 23 -6.14 -1.02 3.90
N ILE A 24 -4.91 -0.64 3.55
CA ILE A 24 -3.75 -0.63 4.45
C ILE A 24 -3.12 0.76 4.49
N ASN A 25 -2.65 1.17 5.66
CA ASN A 25 -1.93 2.43 5.81
C ASN A 25 -0.49 2.24 5.34
N LEU A 26 -0.08 3.00 4.32
CA LEU A 26 1.30 3.04 3.87
C LEU A 26 2.04 4.16 4.58
N ASN A 27 3.25 3.86 5.03
CA ASN A 27 4.15 4.82 5.66
C ASN A 27 5.57 4.64 5.08
N ARG A 28 6.52 5.43 5.59
CA ARG A 28 7.94 5.37 5.16
C ARG A 28 8.61 4.01 5.36
N ASP A 29 8.06 3.16 6.20
CA ASP A 29 8.59 1.81 6.48
C ASP A 29 7.97 0.76 5.54
N SER A 30 7.02 1.16 4.69
CA SER A 30 6.39 0.29 3.71
C SER A 30 7.26 0.13 2.47
N VAL A 31 7.41 -1.09 1.99
CA VAL A 31 8.32 -1.42 0.89
C VAL A 31 7.58 -2.17 -0.21
N TRP A 32 7.77 -1.73 -1.46
CA TRP A 32 7.42 -2.48 -2.64
C TRP A 32 8.64 -3.24 -3.15
N LYS A 33 8.54 -4.57 -3.26
CA LYS A 33 9.62 -5.42 -3.78
C LYS A 33 9.06 -6.64 -4.49
N ASN A 34 9.54 -6.91 -5.69
CA ASN A 34 9.19 -8.09 -6.50
C ASN A 34 7.66 -8.32 -6.62
N GLY A 35 6.90 -7.26 -6.93
CA GLY A 35 5.44 -7.31 -7.10
C GLY A 35 4.65 -7.54 -5.79
N LYS A 36 5.30 -7.38 -4.63
CA LYS A 36 4.69 -7.53 -3.32
C LYS A 36 4.87 -6.25 -2.51
N LEU A 37 3.87 -5.96 -1.69
CA LEU A 37 3.86 -4.84 -0.78
C LEU A 37 4.02 -5.35 0.65
N TYR A 38 4.99 -4.77 1.36
CA TYR A 38 5.35 -5.11 2.71
C TYR A 38 5.07 -3.91 3.62
N THR A 39 4.42 -4.15 4.75
CA THR A 39 4.16 -3.13 5.78
C THR A 39 4.60 -3.64 7.14
N VAL A 40 4.95 -2.71 8.02
CA VAL A 40 5.20 -2.99 9.44
C VAL A 40 4.02 -2.48 10.25
N GLU A 41 3.41 -3.35 11.04
CA GLU A 41 2.34 -3.01 11.97
C GLU A 41 2.70 -3.48 13.37
N THR A 42 2.21 -2.78 14.38
CA THR A 42 2.34 -3.21 15.77
C THR A 42 1.10 -4.05 16.13
N SER A 43 1.31 -5.26 16.63
CA SER A 43 0.24 -6.09 17.16
C SER A 43 -0.43 -5.44 18.38
N GLN A 44 -1.56 -5.98 18.82
CA GLN A 44 -2.24 -5.50 20.04
C GLN A 44 -1.35 -5.62 21.28
N GLU A 45 -0.39 -6.54 21.28
CA GLU A 45 0.56 -6.78 22.37
C GLU A 45 1.85 -5.95 22.25
N GLY A 46 1.94 -5.04 21.27
CA GLY A 46 3.12 -4.19 21.08
C GLY A 46 4.25 -4.81 20.25
N VAL A 47 4.08 -6.04 19.78
CA VAL A 47 5.10 -6.75 18.98
C VAL A 47 5.05 -6.29 17.52
N PRO A 48 6.18 -5.85 16.91
CA PRO A 48 6.24 -5.54 15.48
C PRO A 48 5.99 -6.77 14.59
N MET A 49 5.18 -6.59 13.55
CA MET A 49 4.83 -7.64 12.59
C MET A 49 5.00 -7.13 11.16
N VAL A 50 5.58 -7.97 10.31
CA VAL A 50 5.62 -7.72 8.87
C VAL A 50 4.40 -8.36 8.22
N LYS A 51 3.58 -7.54 7.54
CA LYS A 51 2.51 -8.04 6.67
C LYS A 51 2.91 -7.95 5.21
N ARG A 52 2.53 -8.98 4.44
CA ARG A 52 2.85 -9.11 3.02
C ARG A 52 1.58 -9.23 2.21
N PHE A 53 1.43 -8.34 1.23
CA PHE A 53 0.29 -8.29 0.34
C PHE A 53 0.73 -8.60 -1.08
N ARG A 54 -0.05 -9.44 -1.77
CA ARG A 54 0.04 -9.55 -3.23
C ARG A 54 -0.60 -8.29 -3.80
N VAL A 55 0.10 -7.64 -4.73
CA VAL A 55 -0.47 -6.51 -5.46
C VAL A 55 -0.93 -7.01 -6.82
N SER A 56 -2.16 -6.66 -7.17
CA SER A 56 -2.69 -6.82 -8.53
C SER A 56 -3.17 -5.46 -9.00
N PHE A 57 -2.62 -4.98 -10.11
CA PHE A 57 -3.18 -3.86 -10.84
C PHE A 57 -4.12 -4.42 -11.89
N ASN A 58 -5.40 -4.05 -11.80
CA ASN A 58 -6.37 -4.31 -12.85
C ASN A 58 -6.96 -2.95 -13.28
N PRO A 59 -6.21 -2.16 -14.06
CA PRO A 59 -6.74 -0.90 -14.57
C PRO A 59 -7.98 -1.20 -15.43
N PRO A 60 -9.02 -0.35 -15.38
CA PRO A 60 -10.29 -0.58 -16.06
C PRO A 60 -10.23 -0.38 -17.59
N TYR A 61 -9.03 -0.34 -18.19
CA TYR A 61 -8.80 -0.04 -19.61
C TYR A 61 -8.19 -1.24 -20.32
#